data_AF-A0A522YCW9-F1
#
_entry.id   AF-A0A522YCW9-F1
#
_cell.length_a   1.000
_cell.length_b   1.000
_cell.length_c   1.000
_cell.angle_alpha   90.00
_cell.angle_beta   90.00
_cell.angle_gamma   90.00
#
_symmetry.space_group_name_H-M   'P 1'
#
loop_
_entity.id
_entity.type
_entity.pdbx_description
1 polymer ?
#
loop_
_entity_poly.entity_id
_entity_poly.type
_entity_poly.pdbx_seq_one_letter_code
_entity_poly.pdbx_strand_id
1 'polypeptide(L)' 'MERIAITGIGIVTPSGIGKRQFWANIKSGRSFIKEITRFDASKYPSHIA' A
#
# COMPACT_ATOMS: atom_id res chain seq x y z
N MET A 1 -10.56 19.07 -28.26
CA MET A 1 -9.79 18.62 -27.07
C MET A 1 -10.79 17.98 -26.12
N GLU A 2 -10.77 16.66 -25.97
CA GLU A 2 -11.69 15.94 -25.07
C GLU A 2 -11.13 15.94 -23.65
N ARG A 3 -11.99 16.25 -22.66
CA ARG A 3 -11.59 16.24 -21.24
C ARG A 3 -11.98 14.89 -20.64
N ILE A 4 -10.98 14.06 -20.37
CA ILE A 4 -11.17 12.78 -19.68
C ILE A 4 -10.90 12.96 -18.19
N ALA A 5 -11.71 12.30 -17.36
CA ALA A 5 -11.61 12.36 -15.90
C ALA A 5 -11.66 10.96 -15.27
N ILE A 6 -11.01 10.81 -14.12
CA ILE A 6 -11.14 9.63 -13.26
C ILE A 6 -12.35 9.84 -12.34
N THR A 7 -13.41 9.06 -12.55
CA THR A 7 -14.65 9.15 -11.76
C THR A 7 -14.65 8.22 -10.53
N GLY A 8 -13.71 7.27 -10.47
CA GLY A 8 -13.60 6.32 -9.36
C GLY A 8 -12.23 5.66 -9.28
N ILE A 9 -11.84 5.26 -8.05
CA ILE A 9 -10.64 4.48 -7.78
C ILE A 9 -10.87 3.60 -6.55
N GLY A 10 -10.49 2.33 -6.68
CA GLY A 10 -10.38 1.36 -5.59
C GLY A 10 -8.92 1.19 -5.19
N ILE A 11 -8.65 1.06 -3.89
CA ILE A 11 -7.28 0.99 -3.36
C ILE A 11 -7.20 -0.15 -2.35
N VAL A 12 -6.22 -1.04 -2.54
CA VAL A 12 -5.86 -2.10 -1.59
C VAL A 12 -4.34 -2.11 -1.50
N THR A 13 -3.80 -1.57 -0.41
CA THR A 13 -2.35 -1.43 -0.21
C THR A 13 -1.99 -1.64 1.26
N PRO A 14 -0.69 -1.87 1.59
CA PRO A 14 -0.23 -1.92 2.98
C PRO A 14 -0.53 -0.64 3.77
N SER A 15 -0.60 0.51 3.09
CA SER A 15 -0.98 1.79 3.67
C SER A 15 -2.48 1.96 3.90
N GLY A 16 -3.32 0.97 3.59
CA GLY A 16 -4.74 0.95 3.93
C GLY A 16 -5.65 0.56 2.77
N ILE A 17 -6.89 0.18 3.09
CA ILE A 17 -7.92 -0.17 2.12
C ILE A 17 -8.83 1.04 1.92
N GLY A 18 -9.02 1.41 0.67
CA GLY A 18 -9.84 2.55 0.26
C GLY A 18 -9.11 3.89 0.32
N LYS A 19 -9.65 4.86 -0.43
CA LYS A 19 -9.07 6.20 -0.65
C LYS A 19 -8.72 6.96 0.63
N ARG A 20 -9.63 6.96 1.61
CA ARG A 20 -9.48 7.77 2.83
C ARG A 20 -8.33 7.28 3.70
N GLN A 21 -8.29 5.97 3.97
CA GLN A 21 -7.26 5.38 4.81
C GLN A 21 -5.90 5.49 4.14
N PHE A 22 -5.81 5.12 2.85
CA PHE A 22 -4.61 5.28 2.04
C PHE A 22 -4.05 6.72 2.13
N TRP A 23 -4.89 7.73 1.88
CA TRP A 23 -4.44 9.12 1.84
C TRP A 23 -3.97 9.65 3.20
N ALA A 24 -4.71 9.36 4.28
CA ALA A 24 -4.31 9.76 5.62
C ALA A 24 -2.96 9.14 6.01
N ASN A 25 -2.77 7.88 5.65
CA ASN A 25 -1.61 7.09 6.02
C ASN A 25 -0.35 7.50 5.25
N ILE A 26 -0.45 7.72 3.94
CA ILE A 26 0.67 8.22 3.14
C ILE A 26 1.06 9.64 3.57
N LYS A 27 0.08 10.54 3.79
CA LYS A 27 0.38 11.91 4.27
C LYS A 27 1.05 11.94 5.64
N SER A 28 0.80 10.93 6.48
CA SER A 28 1.45 10.84 7.79
C SER A 28 2.91 10.36 7.75
N GLY A 29 3.45 10.01 6.57
CA GLY A 29 4.84 9.60 6.41
C GLY A 29 5.20 8.29 7.12
N ARG A 30 4.20 7.48 7.49
CA ARG A 30 4.43 6.22 8.21
C ARG A 30 5.04 5.18 7.26
N SER A 31 5.99 4.40 7.77
CA SER A 31 6.46 3.19 7.07
C SER A 31 5.41 2.08 7.18
N PHE A 32 5.22 1.34 6.08
CA PHE A 32 4.35 0.16 6.02
C PHE A 32 5.13 -1.12 5.75
N ILE A 33 6.45 -1.07 5.77
CA ILE A 33 7.33 -2.23 5.64
C ILE A 33 7.18 -3.08 6.91
N LYS A 34 6.96 -4.37 6.72
CA LYS A 34 6.76 -5.34 7.81
C LYS A 34 7.45 -6.66 7.48
N GLU A 35 7.51 -7.55 8.47
CA GLU A 35 7.94 -8.92 8.24
C GLU A 35 7.03 -9.64 7.24
N ILE A 36 7.64 -10.43 6.36
CA ILE A 36 6.94 -11.24 5.39
C ILE A 36 6.22 -12.37 6.12
N THR A 37 4.88 -12.36 6.07
CA THR A 37 4.03 -13.39 6.68
C THR A 37 3.43 -14.35 5.66
N ARG A 38 3.60 -14.08 4.36
CA ARG A 38 2.99 -14.86 3.28
C ARG A 38 3.72 -16.18 3.00
N PHE A 39 4.99 -16.27 3.39
CA PHE A 39 5.82 -17.47 3.28
C PHE A 39 6.92 -17.44 4.35
N ASP A 40 7.57 -18.59 4.58
CA ASP A 40 8.74 -18.68 5.47
C ASP A 40 9.95 -17.96 4.84
N ALA A 41 10.16 -16.72 5.25
CA ALA A 41 11.25 -15.90 4.73
C ALA A 41 12.62 -16.24 5.34
N SER A 42 12.70 -17.03 6.42
CA SER A 42 13.95 -17.28 7.18
C SER A 42 15.09 -17.90 6.36
N LYS A 43 14.77 -18.46 5.20
CA LYS A 43 15.71 -19.09 4.26
C LYS A 43 16.33 -18.09 3.27
N TYR A 44 15.96 -16.82 3.32
CA TYR A 44 16.35 -15.80 2.34
C TYR A 44 17.11 -14.64 3.01
N PRO A 45 17.95 -13.90 2.28
CA PRO A 45 18.66 -12.75 2.86
C PRO A 45 17.77 -11.58 3.29
N SER A 46 16.53 -11.49 2.80
CA SER A 46 15.57 -10.44 3.15
C SER A 46 14.31 -11.04 3.78
N HIS A 47 13.85 -10.43 4.86
CA HIS A 47 12.71 -10.89 5.66
C HIS A 47 11.54 -9.90 5.70
N ILE A 48 11.66 -8.76 5.02
CA ILE A 48 10.70 -7.65 5.07
C ILE A 48 10.18 -7.30 3.68
N ALA A 49 8.92 -6.84 3.64
CA ALA A 49 8.24 -6.35 2.44
C ALA A 49 7.26 -5.22 2.77
#